data_AF-A0A9C7QL45-F1
#
_entry.id   AF-A0A9C7QL45-F1
#
_cell.length_a   1.000
_cell.length_b   1.000
_cell.length_c   1.000
_cell.angle_alpha   90.00
_cell.angle_beta   90.00
_cell.angle_gamma   90.00
#
_symmetry.space_group_name_H-M   'P 1'
#
loop_
_entity.id
_entity.type
_entity.pdbx_description
1 polymer ?
#
loop_
_entity_poly.entity_id
_entity_poly.type
_entity_poly.pdbx_seq_one_letter_code
_entity_poly.pdbx_strand_id
1 'polypeptide(L)' 'MANTPTQNSQFIWIIAAVRRDCLTIKPILHHVAAETERDARRTLAREHVTFFVGRVRLSEVVYAN' A
#
# COMPACT_ATOMS: atom_id res chain seq x y z
N MET A 1 4.66 32.16 3.28
CA MET A 1 4.03 30.86 3.02
C MET A 1 5.14 29.83 2.97
N ALA A 2 5.24 28.98 3.99
CA ALA A 2 6.28 27.95 4.04
C ALA A 2 5.86 26.80 3.10
N ASN A 3 6.69 26.51 2.10
CA ASN A 3 6.51 25.33 1.25
C ASN A 3 6.61 24.10 2.14
N THR A 4 5.47 23.45 2.41
CA THR A 4 5.45 22.15 3.07
C THR A 4 6.31 21.22 2.22
N PRO A 5 7.41 20.66 2.76
CA PRO A 5 8.21 19.73 1.99
C PRO A 5 7.29 18.56 1.62
N THR A 6 7.17 18.28 0.32
CA THR A 6 6.53 17.08 -0.17
C THR A 6 7.33 15.93 0.42
N GLN A 7 6.84 15.36 1.52
CA GLN A 7 7.51 14.28 2.20
C GLN A 7 7.37 13.06 1.30
N ASN A 8 8.34 12.91 0.37
CA ASN A 8 8.56 11.71 -0.41
C ASN A 8 8.33 10.53 0.52
N SER A 9 7.28 9.74 0.28
CA SER A 9 6.94 8.68 1.20
C SER A 9 8.13 7.73 1.27
N GLN A 10 8.86 7.78 2.39
CA GLN A 10 10.10 7.02 2.56
C GLN A 10 9.83 5.53 2.64
N PHE A 11 8.56 5.13 2.70
CA PHE A 11 8.11 3.77 2.88
C PHE A 11 7.03 3.43 1.84
N ILE A 12 7.09 2.19 1.35
CA ILE A 12 5.99 1.57 0.64
C ILE A 12 5.23 0.67 1.61
N TRP A 13 3.91 0.80 1.61
CA TRP A 13 3.01 -0.10 2.33
C TRP A 13 2.80 -1.36 1.51
N ILE A 14 3.04 -2.51 2.13
CA ILE A 14 2.80 -3.82 1.54
C ILE A 14 1.50 -4.35 2.16
N ILE A 15 0.47 -4.48 1.34
CA ILE A 15 -0.87 -4.88 1.78
C ILE A 15 -1.31 -6.12 1.02
N ALA A 16 -1.55 -7.21 1.75
CA ALA A 16 -2.25 -8.37 1.20
C ALA A 16 -3.75 -8.04 1.13
N ALA A 17 -4.31 -8.08 -0.08
CA ALA A 17 -5.70 -7.72 -0.33
C ALA A 17 -6.40 -8.76 -1.22
N VAL A 18 -7.66 -9.06 -0.91
CA VAL A 18 -8.53 -9.93 -1.72
C VAL A 18 -9.62 -9.07 -2.33
N ARG A 19 -9.88 -9.21 -3.63
CA ARG A 19 -10.98 -8.49 -4.28
C ARG A 19 -12.33 -8.94 -3.72
N ARG A 20 -13.25 -8.00 -3.53
CA ARG A 20 -14.60 -8.24 -3.02
C ARG A 20 -15.47 -9.04 -3.98
N ASP A 21 -15.21 -8.94 -5.29
CA ASP A 21 -15.93 -9.67 -6.34
C ASP A 21 -15.38 -11.07 -6.61
N CYS A 22 -14.26 -11.44 -5.98
CA CYS A 22 -13.68 -12.77 -6.11
C CYS A 22 -14.33 -13.74 -5.12
N LEU A 23 -14.88 -14.84 -5.65
CA LEU A 23 -15.41 -15.95 -4.86
C LEU A 23 -14.30 -16.83 -4.23
N THR A 24 -13.05 -16.65 -4.67
CA THR A 24 -11.89 -17.36 -4.12
C THR A 24 -11.05 -16.41 -3.27
N ILE A 25 -10.67 -16.86 -2.07
CA ILE A 25 -9.82 -16.09 -1.14
C ILE A 25 -8.37 -16.23 -1.60
N LYS A 26 -8.02 -15.53 -2.69
CA LYS A 26 -6.65 -15.44 -3.19
C LYS A 26 -6.12 -14.02 -2.96
N PRO A 27 -5.29 -13.79 -1.93
CA PRO A 27 -4.72 -12.47 -1.68
C PRO A 27 -3.64 -12.13 -2.73
N ILE A 28 -3.64 -10.88 -3.16
CA ILE A 28 -2.59 -10.26 -3.97
C ILE A 28 -1.83 -9.28 -3.07
N LEU A 29 -0.51 -9.23 -3.22
CA LEU A 29 0.33 -8.25 -2.54
C LEU A 29 0.32 -6.94 -3.33
N HIS A 30 -0.18 -5.88 -2.71
CA HIS A 30 -0.18 -4.53 -3.25
C HIS A 30 0.93 -3.69 -2.63
N HIS A 31 1.64 -2.96 -3.46
CA HIS A 31 2.60 -1.92 -3.07
C HIS A 31 1.92 -0.56 -3.19
N VAL A 32 1.75 0.13 -2.06
CA VAL A 32 1.05 1.41 -2.03
C VAL A 32 1.96 2.48 -1.42
N ALA A 33 2.30 3.49 -2.22
CA ALA A 33 2.97 4.68 -1.72
C ALA A 33 1.94 5.59 -1.03
N ALA A 34 2.06 5.74 0.29
CA ALA A 34 1.23 6.65 1.06
C ALA A 34 1.98 7.08 2.32
N GLU A 35 1.59 8.23 2.89
CA GLU A 35 2.21 8.76 4.11
C GLU A 35 1.86 7.92 5.34
N THR A 36 0.60 7.49 5.44
CA THR A 36 0.10 6.69 6.56
C THR A 36 -0.47 5.35 6.10
N GLU A 37 -0.53 4.38 7.02
CA GLU A 37 -1.20 3.09 6.78
C GLU A 37 -2.66 3.31 6.37
N ARG A 38 -3.34 4.22 7.08
CA ARG A 38 -4.75 4.50 6.88
C ARG A 38 -5.01 4.96 5.46
N ASP A 39 -4.17 5.83 4.94
CA ASP A 39 -4.27 6.32 3.57
C ASP A 39 -3.98 5.21 2.57
N ALA A 40 -2.96 4.39 2.82
CA ALA A 40 -2.66 3.22 1.98
C ALA A 40 -3.85 2.26 1.90
N ARG A 41 -4.46 1.90 3.04
CA ARG A 41 -5.65 1.03 3.06
C ARG A 41 -6.84 1.67 2.35
N ARG A 42 -7.02 2.99 2.49
CA ARG A 42 -8.12 3.71 1.85
C ARG A 42 -8.09 3.59 0.34
N THR A 43 -6.89 3.54 -0.27
CA THR A 43 -6.75 3.33 -1.72
C THR A 43 -7.33 2.00 -2.20
N LEU A 44 -7.26 0.95 -1.37
CA LEU A 44 -7.70 -0.41 -1.74
C LEU A 44 -9.11 -0.75 -1.24
N ALA A 45 -9.59 -0.06 -0.20
CA ALA A 45 -10.79 -0.44 0.56
C ALA A 45 -12.08 -0.55 -0.26
N ARG A 46 -12.19 0.21 -1.36
CA ARG A 46 -13.37 0.18 -2.26
C ARG A 46 -13.56 -1.19 -2.88
N GLU A 47 -12.48 -1.78 -3.38
CA GLU A 47 -12.55 -3.02 -4.17
C GLU A 47 -12.03 -4.24 -3.41
N HIS A 48 -11.27 -4.04 -2.34
CA HIS A 48 -10.58 -5.13 -1.65
C HIS A 48 -10.89 -5.16 -0.15
N VAL A 49 -10.82 -6.36 0.41
CA VAL A 49 -10.65 -6.60 1.85
C VAL A 49 -9.16 -6.76 2.13
N THR A 50 -8.63 -6.09 3.16
CA THR A 50 -7.19 -6.03 3.47
C THR A 50 -6.87 -6.77 4.77
N PHE A 51 -5.83 -7.61 4.81
CA PHE A 51 -5.62 -8.58 5.92
C PHE A 51 -4.29 -8.43 6.67
N PHE A 52 -3.27 -7.81 6.06
CA PHE A 52 -1.96 -7.63 6.68
C PHE A 52 -1.39 -6.26 6.30
N VAL A 53 -0.71 -5.62 7.25
CA VAL A 53 0.05 -4.38 7.00
C VAL A 53 1.48 -4.55 7.49
N GLY A 54 2.40 -4.39 6.55
CA GLY A 54 3.81 -4.09 6.81
C GLY A 54 4.23 -2.89 5.96
N ARG A 55 5.42 -2.36 6.22
CA ARG A 55 6.02 -1.31 5.39
C ARG A 55 7.51 -1.54 5.23
N VAL A 56 8.04 -1.28 4.04
CA VAL A 56 9.46 -1.38 3.71
C VAL A 56 9.95 -0.01 3.29
N ARG A 57 11.23 0.34 3.55
CA ARG A 57 11.79 1.59 3.02
C ARG A 57 11.82 1.51 1.51
N LEU A 58 11.45 2.60 0.84
CA LEU A 58 11.48 2.66 -0.63
C LEU A 58 12.88 2.34 -1.18
N SER A 59 13.93 2.75 -0.45
CA SER A 59 15.34 2.46 -0.80
C SER A 59 15.72 0.97 -0.79
N GLU A 60 14.91 0.12 -0.15
CA GLU A 60 15.17 -1.33 -0.03
C GLU A 60 14.33 -2.15 -1.02
N VAL A 61 13.45 -1.51 -1.80
CA VAL A 61 12.60 -2.19 -2.79
C VAL A 61 13.40 -2.45 -4.07
N VAL A 62 13.57 -3.72 -4.41
CA VAL A 62 14.16 -4.15 -5.70
C VAL A 62 13.03 -4.58 -6.63
N TYR A 63 12.84 -3.84 -7.73
CA TYR A 63 11.92 -4.24 -8.80
C TYR A 63 12.66 -5.17 -9.77
N ALA A 64 12.14 -6.38 -9.97
CA ALA A 64 12.59 -7.24 -11.06
C ALA A 64 12.08 -6.66 -12.40
N ASN A 65 12.99 -6.54 -13.36
CA ASN A 65 12.73 -6.02 -14.71
C ASN A 65 12.15 -7.10 -15.62
#